data_AF-A0A316VBW2-F1
#
_entry.id   AF-A0A316VBW2-F1
#
_cell.length_a   1.000
_cell.length_b   1.000
_cell.length_c   1.000
_cell.angle_alpha   90.00
_cell.angle_beta   90.00
_cell.angle_gamma   90.00
#
_symmetry.space_group_name_H-M   'P 1'
#
loop_
_entity.id
_entity.type
_entity.pdbx_description
1 polymer ?
#
loop_
_entity_poly.entity_id
_entity_poly.type
_entity_poly.pdbx_seq_one_letter_code
_entity_poly.pdbx_strand_id
1 'polypeptide(L)'
;DSLGQSRRLSLVLGGIFATIYAISTIPAFFLIERLGRRPLFLIGAIGQGTSFIITFACLAAGGNHEQNAKGAAVGLYLFIVFFAFTILQLPWVYPPEVNPMRTRTAATSVSTCTNWLSNFAVVMFTPVFIQSSQWGAYLFFAVMNFVWVPIIYFFYPETKQRTLEEIDLIFAKAYEENKFAFRVANDMPKLSAGEIGSELAKTGLTTTTSKNPDSDVEQHTAGAAEGTEPNSEGPSTPSSHENL
;
A
#
# COMPACT_ATOMS: atom_id res chain seq x y z
N ASP A 1 22.94 -38.21 -13.96
CA ASP A 1 22.11 -39.13 -14.76
C ASP A 1 20.66 -38.99 -14.28
N SER A 2 19.67 -38.46 -15.02
CA SER A 2 19.27 -38.63 -16.43
C SER A 2 18.74 -37.31 -17.01
N LEU A 3 19.37 -36.81 -18.06
CA LEU A 3 19.38 -35.41 -18.55
C LEU A 3 18.07 -34.87 -19.18
N GLY A 4 16.94 -34.99 -18.47
CA GLY A 4 15.68 -34.41 -18.92
C GLY A 4 14.51 -34.58 -17.97
N GLN A 5 14.50 -35.64 -17.14
CA GLN A 5 13.34 -35.93 -16.28
C GLN A 5 13.23 -34.94 -15.10
N SER A 6 14.35 -34.61 -14.45
CA SER A 6 14.36 -33.60 -13.37
C SER A 6 14.05 -32.20 -13.89
N ARG A 7 14.65 -31.79 -15.02
CA ARG A 7 14.37 -30.48 -15.64
C ARG A 7 12.94 -30.38 -16.17
N ARG A 8 12.43 -31.42 -16.84
CA ARG A 8 11.03 -31.48 -17.28
C ARG A 8 10.09 -31.44 -16.09
N LEU A 9 10.37 -32.15 -15.00
CA LEU A 9 9.57 -32.09 -13.78
C LEU A 9 9.58 -30.68 -13.18
N SER A 10 10.73 -30.03 -13.03
CA SER A 10 10.80 -28.65 -12.54
C SER A 10 10.05 -27.66 -13.43
N LEU A 11 10.13 -27.82 -14.76
CA LEU A 11 9.38 -27.00 -15.71
C LEU A 11 7.86 -27.24 -15.61
N VAL A 12 7.44 -28.50 -15.49
CA VAL A 12 6.02 -28.85 -15.31
C VAL A 12 5.49 -28.32 -13.98
N LEU A 13 6.24 -28.50 -12.88
CA LEU A 13 5.88 -27.96 -11.56
C LEU A 13 5.81 -26.43 -11.57
N GLY A 14 6.74 -25.77 -12.27
CA GLY A 14 6.72 -24.33 -12.49
C GLY A 14 5.52 -23.86 -13.33
N GLY A 15 5.15 -24.62 -14.36
CA GLY A 15 3.95 -24.36 -15.16
C GLY A 15 2.67 -24.50 -14.34
N ILE A 16 2.53 -25.58 -13.58
CA ILE A 16 1.40 -25.80 -12.66
C ILE A 16 1.34 -24.68 -11.62
N PHE A 17 2.49 -24.28 -11.06
CA PHE A 17 2.58 -23.16 -10.14
C PHE A 17 2.06 -21.86 -10.76
N ALA A 18 2.51 -21.53 -11.98
CA ALA A 18 2.07 -20.33 -12.68
C ALA A 18 0.56 -20.36 -12.99
N THR A 19 0.02 -21.52 -13.39
CA THR A 19 -1.42 -21.69 -13.64
C THR A 19 -2.24 -21.54 -12.35
N ILE A 20 -1.86 -22.22 -11.27
CA ILE A 20 -2.53 -22.09 -9.97
C ILE A 20 -2.49 -20.64 -9.49
N TYR A 21 -1.33 -20.00 -9.60
CA TYR A 21 -1.16 -18.61 -9.23
C TYR A 21 -2.09 -17.69 -10.04
N ALA A 22 -2.10 -17.83 -11.36
CA ALA A 22 -2.95 -17.04 -12.25
C ALA A 22 -4.46 -17.25 -12.00
N ILE A 23 -4.89 -18.47 -11.71
CA ILE A 23 -6.29 -18.74 -11.38
C ILE A 23 -6.64 -18.15 -10.00
N SER A 24 -5.71 -18.26 -9.04
CA SER A 24 -5.93 -17.81 -7.66
C SER A 24 -5.95 -16.29 -7.53
N THR A 25 -5.46 -15.52 -8.50
CA THR A 25 -5.60 -14.06 -8.48
C THR A 25 -7.00 -13.58 -8.89
N ILE A 26 -7.79 -14.38 -9.63
CA ILE A 26 -9.12 -13.96 -10.10
C ILE A 26 -10.07 -13.66 -8.92
N PRO A 27 -10.17 -14.49 -7.86
CA PRO A 27 -10.98 -14.16 -6.69
C PRO A 27 -10.55 -12.89 -5.96
N ALA A 28 -9.28 -12.47 -6.06
CA ALA A 28 -8.74 -11.31 -5.36
C ALA A 28 -9.55 -10.03 -5.65
N PHE A 29 -9.93 -9.85 -6.92
CA PHE A 29 -10.68 -8.68 -7.39
C PHE A 29 -12.08 -8.58 -6.75
N PHE A 30 -12.76 -9.71 -6.55
CA PHE A 30 -14.08 -9.72 -5.91
C PHE A 30 -13.98 -9.64 -4.40
N LEU A 31 -12.96 -10.28 -3.82
CA LEU A 31 -12.77 -10.36 -2.37
C LEU A 31 -12.36 -9.01 -1.78
N ILE A 32 -11.53 -8.21 -2.46
CA ILE A 32 -11.07 -6.91 -1.95
C ILE A 32 -12.22 -5.92 -1.71
N GLU A 33 -13.21 -5.92 -2.61
CA GLU A 33 -14.37 -5.05 -2.49
C GLU A 33 -15.41 -5.60 -1.50
N ARG A 34 -15.59 -6.92 -1.46
CA ARG A 34 -16.61 -7.55 -0.61
C ARG A 34 -16.19 -7.74 0.85
N LEU A 35 -14.99 -8.23 1.12
CA LEU A 35 -14.52 -8.49 2.49
C LEU A 35 -13.88 -7.25 3.13
N GLY A 36 -13.27 -6.37 2.33
CA GLY A 36 -12.47 -5.26 2.84
C GLY A 36 -10.99 -5.64 3.00
N ARG A 37 -10.18 -4.67 3.39
CA ARG A 37 -8.71 -4.80 3.34
C ARG A 37 -8.18 -5.54 4.56
N ARG A 38 -8.70 -5.24 5.76
CA ARG A 38 -8.19 -5.79 7.02
C ARG A 38 -8.44 -7.30 7.16
N PRO A 39 -9.65 -7.83 6.89
CA PRO A 39 -9.88 -9.28 6.92
C PRO A 39 -9.01 -10.04 5.90
N LEU A 40 -8.73 -9.45 4.74
CA LEU A 40 -7.88 -10.09 3.73
C LEU A 40 -6.42 -10.18 4.16
N PHE A 41 -5.88 -9.12 4.78
CA PHE A 41 -4.53 -9.19 5.37
C PHE A 41 -4.44 -10.29 6.44
N LEU A 42 -5.47 -10.43 7.28
CA LEU A 42 -5.51 -11.47 8.32
C LEU A 42 -5.64 -12.88 7.74
N ILE A 43 -6.56 -13.09 6.78
CA ILE A 43 -6.72 -14.38 6.08
C ILE A 43 -5.43 -14.76 5.36
N GLY A 44 -4.77 -13.77 4.74
CA GLY A 44 -3.49 -13.95 4.07
C GLY A 44 -2.40 -14.41 5.02
N ALA A 45 -2.15 -13.66 6.09
CA ALA A 45 -1.13 -13.97 7.07
C ALA A 45 -1.36 -15.32 7.77
N ILE A 46 -2.60 -15.61 8.19
CA ILE A 46 -2.96 -16.88 8.83
C ILE A 46 -2.85 -18.04 7.83
N GLY A 47 -3.35 -17.86 6.61
CA GLY A 47 -3.33 -18.88 5.56
C GLY A 47 -1.90 -19.22 5.11
N GLN A 48 -1.06 -18.21 4.90
CA GLN A 48 0.36 -18.39 4.58
C GLN A 48 1.13 -19.01 5.74
N GLY A 49 0.91 -18.54 6.97
CA GLY A 49 1.51 -19.11 8.18
C GLY A 49 1.16 -20.59 8.34
N THR A 50 -0.11 -20.94 8.20
CA THR A 50 -0.59 -22.33 8.29
C THR A 50 -0.01 -23.20 7.17
N SER A 51 0.08 -22.66 5.95
CA SER A 51 0.68 -23.35 4.81
C SER A 51 2.15 -23.68 5.05
N PHE A 52 2.91 -22.76 5.63
CA PHE A 52 4.30 -23.02 6.01
C PHE A 52 4.44 -23.99 7.19
N ILE A 53 3.50 -24.00 8.14
CA ILE A 53 3.46 -25.02 9.20
C ILE A 53 3.21 -26.41 8.62
N ILE A 54 2.32 -26.56 7.64
CA ILE A 54 2.09 -27.83 6.95
C ILE A 54 3.39 -28.30 6.27
N THR A 55 4.05 -27.41 5.53
CA THR A 55 5.34 -27.71 4.88
C THR A 55 6.40 -28.12 5.89
N PHE A 56 6.54 -27.36 6.98
CA PHE A 56 7.46 -27.65 8.07
C PHE A 56 7.17 -29.02 8.70
N ALA A 57 5.91 -29.30 9.05
CA ALA A 57 5.50 -30.55 9.69
C ALA A 57 5.81 -31.77 8.81
N CYS A 58 5.51 -31.69 7.50
CA CYS A 58 5.82 -32.75 6.56
C CYS A 58 7.34 -32.99 6.44
N LEU A 59 8.15 -31.94 6.40
CA LEU A 59 9.61 -32.07 6.29
C LEU A 59 10.29 -32.50 7.60
N ALA A 60 9.71 -32.15 8.75
CA ALA A 60 10.23 -32.49 10.07
C ALA A 60 9.81 -33.89 10.57
N ALA A 61 8.75 -34.49 10.01
CA ALA A 61 8.15 -35.73 10.51
C ALA A 61 9.05 -36.98 10.49
N GLY A 62 10.20 -36.95 9.81
CA GLY A 62 11.03 -38.15 9.62
C GLY A 62 10.31 -39.26 8.85
N GLY A 63 10.98 -40.38 8.57
CA GLY A 63 10.35 -41.53 7.90
C GLY A 63 10.29 -41.44 6.37
N ASN A 64 9.11 -41.65 5.77
CA ASN A 64 8.97 -41.80 4.31
C ASN A 64 9.17 -40.48 3.55
N HIS A 65 10.40 -40.26 3.10
CA HIS A 65 10.82 -39.04 2.38
C HIS A 65 9.95 -38.71 1.15
N GLU A 66 9.41 -39.69 0.44
CA GLU A 66 8.60 -39.44 -0.76
C GLU A 66 7.22 -38.86 -0.41
N GLN A 67 6.55 -39.41 0.60
CA GLN A 67 5.26 -38.90 1.07
C GLN A 67 5.40 -37.52 1.70
N ASN A 68 6.46 -37.32 2.49
CA ASN A 68 6.78 -36.05 3.13
C ASN A 68 7.02 -34.93 2.10
N ALA A 69 7.76 -35.23 1.01
CA ALA A 69 7.98 -34.28 -0.07
C ALA A 69 6.69 -33.88 -0.80
N LYS A 70 5.77 -34.82 -1.01
CA LYS A 70 4.45 -34.54 -1.62
C LYS A 70 3.59 -33.64 -0.70
N GLY A 71 3.57 -33.93 0.60
CA GLY A 71 2.86 -33.09 1.58
C GLY A 71 3.42 -31.67 1.67
N ALA A 72 4.75 -31.55 1.68
CA ALA A 72 5.44 -30.26 1.65
C ALA A 72 5.11 -29.45 0.39
N ALA A 73 5.03 -30.10 -0.77
CA ALA A 73 4.61 -29.45 -2.01
C ALA A 73 3.18 -28.90 -1.92
N VAL A 74 2.24 -29.64 -1.33
CA VAL A 74 0.86 -29.16 -1.10
C VAL A 74 0.85 -27.91 -0.22
N GLY A 75 1.64 -27.89 0.86
CA GLY A 75 1.78 -26.69 1.70
C GLY A 75 2.30 -25.48 0.92
N LEU A 76 3.28 -25.67 0.04
CA LEU A 76 3.78 -24.59 -0.83
C LEU A 76 2.75 -24.12 -1.86
N TYR A 77 1.94 -25.04 -2.40
CA TYR A 77 0.82 -24.67 -3.30
C TYR A 77 -0.30 -23.94 -2.56
N LEU A 78 -0.59 -24.29 -1.30
CA LEU A 78 -1.55 -23.55 -0.48
C LEU A 78 -1.03 -22.14 -0.16
N PHE A 79 0.26 -22.02 0.17
CA PHE A 79 0.91 -20.73 0.39
C PHE A 79 0.71 -19.79 -0.81
N ILE A 80 0.95 -20.28 -2.03
CA ILE A 80 0.84 -19.43 -3.23
C ILE A 80 -0.62 -19.04 -3.51
N VAL A 81 -1.58 -19.92 -3.23
CA VAL A 81 -3.01 -19.61 -3.35
C VAL A 81 -3.37 -18.46 -2.41
N PHE A 82 -3.06 -18.60 -1.11
CA PHE A 82 -3.31 -17.53 -0.13
C PHE A 82 -2.61 -16.23 -0.51
N PHE A 83 -1.34 -16.29 -0.94
CA PHE A 83 -0.61 -15.12 -1.40
C PHE A 83 -1.32 -14.42 -2.57
N ALA A 84 -1.74 -15.18 -3.59
CA ALA A 84 -2.33 -14.65 -4.81
C ALA A 84 -3.62 -13.87 -4.57
N PHE A 85 -4.54 -14.38 -3.74
CA PHE A 85 -5.83 -13.71 -3.53
C PHE A 85 -5.83 -12.67 -2.39
N THR A 86 -4.81 -12.64 -1.54
CA THR A 86 -4.72 -11.70 -0.42
C THR A 86 -3.54 -10.72 -0.58
N ILE A 87 -2.35 -11.13 -0.14
CA ILE A 87 -1.19 -10.27 0.08
C ILE A 87 -0.58 -9.74 -1.22
N LEU A 88 -0.89 -10.32 -2.39
CA LEU A 88 -0.31 -9.86 -3.65
C LEU A 88 -0.66 -8.39 -3.95
N GLN A 89 -1.95 -8.03 -3.87
CA GLN A 89 -2.42 -6.70 -4.26
C GLN A 89 -2.47 -5.71 -3.08
N LEU A 90 -2.71 -6.21 -1.87
CA LEU A 90 -3.01 -5.34 -0.73
C LEU A 90 -1.90 -4.33 -0.38
N PRO A 91 -0.59 -4.67 -0.42
CA PRO A 91 0.48 -3.73 -0.13
C PRO A 91 0.61 -2.60 -1.16
N TRP A 92 0.01 -2.73 -2.33
CA TRP A 92 0.02 -1.70 -3.37
C TRP A 92 -1.19 -0.77 -3.26
N VAL A 93 -2.31 -1.29 -2.73
CA VAL A 93 -3.58 -0.57 -2.60
C VAL A 93 -3.70 0.10 -1.24
N TYR A 94 -3.25 -0.55 -0.17
CA TYR A 94 -3.47 -0.07 1.19
C TYR A 94 -2.67 1.19 1.57
N PRO A 95 -1.36 1.31 1.26
CA PRO A 95 -0.61 2.52 1.60
C PRO A 95 -1.21 3.83 1.04
N PRO A 96 -1.64 3.93 -0.22
CA PRO A 96 -2.27 5.16 -0.69
C PRO A 96 -3.66 5.41 -0.07
N GLU A 97 -4.36 4.38 0.40
CA GLU A 97 -5.66 4.54 1.10
C GLU A 97 -5.52 5.12 2.51
N VAL A 98 -4.43 4.78 3.23
CA VAL A 98 -4.23 5.24 4.62
C VAL A 98 -3.41 6.52 4.75
N ASN A 99 -2.68 6.91 3.72
CA ASN A 99 -1.83 8.10 3.78
C ASN A 99 -2.58 9.37 3.34
N PRO A 100 -2.46 10.46 4.11
CA PRO A 100 -3.03 11.75 3.75
C PRO A 100 -2.52 12.24 2.40
N MET A 101 -3.38 12.94 1.65
CA MET A 101 -3.07 13.43 0.29
C MET A 101 -1.71 14.16 0.21
N ARG A 102 -1.37 14.96 1.23
CA ARG A 102 -0.13 15.77 1.27
C ARG A 102 1.15 14.94 1.37
N THR A 103 1.13 13.81 2.08
CA THR A 103 2.32 12.97 2.33
C THR A 103 2.30 11.65 1.56
N ARG A 104 1.20 11.36 0.85
CA ARG A 104 0.96 10.10 0.14
C ARG A 104 2.09 9.68 -0.79
N THR A 105 2.64 10.60 -1.58
CA THR A 105 3.71 10.29 -2.53
C THR A 105 4.99 9.84 -1.81
N ALA A 106 5.38 10.55 -0.75
CA ALA A 106 6.56 10.20 0.05
C ALA A 106 6.36 8.91 0.85
N ALA A 107 5.18 8.70 1.41
CA ALA A 107 4.87 7.47 2.14
C ALA A 107 4.82 6.24 1.21
N THR A 108 4.22 6.39 0.02
CA THR A 108 4.17 5.33 -1.00
C THR A 108 5.56 4.98 -1.53
N SER A 109 6.46 5.96 -1.70
CA SER A 109 7.84 5.68 -2.14
C SER A 109 8.62 4.91 -1.07
N VAL A 110 8.52 5.30 0.21
CA VAL A 110 9.14 4.56 1.33
C VAL A 110 8.58 3.13 1.43
N SER A 111 7.26 2.95 1.27
CA SER A 111 6.64 1.62 1.21
C SER A 111 7.23 0.77 0.09
N THR A 112 7.36 1.34 -1.11
CA THR A 112 7.92 0.66 -2.29
C THR A 112 9.40 0.30 -2.08
N CYS A 113 10.21 1.22 -1.55
CA CYS A 113 11.61 0.95 -1.20
C CYS A 113 11.72 -0.18 -0.17
N THR A 114 10.88 -0.16 0.86
CA THR A 114 10.86 -1.20 1.90
C THR A 114 10.46 -2.56 1.32
N ASN A 115 9.50 -2.59 0.39
CA ASN A 115 9.10 -3.80 -0.32
C ASN A 115 10.26 -4.42 -1.09
N TRP A 116 10.95 -3.63 -1.93
CA TRP A 116 12.06 -4.12 -2.73
C TRP A 116 13.28 -4.53 -1.90
N LEU A 117 13.57 -3.79 -0.82
CA LEU A 117 14.64 -4.14 0.11
C LEU A 117 14.32 -5.46 0.83
N SER A 118 13.08 -5.65 1.27
CA SER A 118 12.64 -6.90 1.90
C SER A 118 12.67 -8.08 0.93
N ASN A 119 12.28 -7.86 -0.34
CA ASN A 119 12.38 -8.87 -1.39
C ASN A 119 13.84 -9.29 -1.61
N PHE A 120 14.74 -8.31 -1.74
CA PHE A 120 16.18 -8.56 -1.84
C PHE A 120 16.71 -9.39 -0.67
N ALA A 121 16.35 -9.01 0.57
CA ALA A 121 16.74 -9.76 1.76
C ALA A 121 16.24 -11.22 1.70
N VAL A 122 14.96 -11.43 1.35
CA VAL A 122 14.39 -12.78 1.23
C VAL A 122 15.12 -13.61 0.16
N VAL A 123 15.38 -13.05 -1.02
CA VAL A 123 16.09 -13.75 -2.10
C VAL A 123 17.52 -14.13 -1.70
N MET A 124 18.21 -13.27 -0.94
CA MET A 124 19.58 -13.54 -0.49
C MET A 124 19.65 -14.52 0.68
N PHE A 125 18.76 -14.41 1.67
CA PHE A 125 18.80 -15.24 2.89
C PHE A 125 18.14 -16.60 2.70
N THR A 126 17.07 -16.71 1.92
CA THR A 126 16.32 -17.99 1.77
C THR A 126 17.20 -19.16 1.30
N PRO A 127 18.08 -19.01 0.30
CA PRO A 127 18.98 -20.09 -0.11
C PRO A 127 19.93 -20.54 1.00
N VAL A 128 20.40 -19.62 1.85
CA VAL A 128 21.28 -19.91 3.00
C VAL A 128 20.52 -20.68 4.08
N PHE A 129 19.28 -20.30 4.34
CA PHE A 129 18.40 -21.00 5.29
C PHE A 129 18.07 -22.42 4.83
N ILE A 130 17.74 -22.61 3.55
CA ILE A 130 17.40 -23.94 3.00
C ILE A 130 18.64 -24.86 2.99
N GLN A 131 19.83 -24.33 2.74
CA GLN A 131 21.08 -25.10 2.77
C GLN A 131 21.51 -25.49 4.19
N SER A 132 21.24 -24.63 5.19
CA SER A 132 21.58 -24.91 6.58
C SER A 132 20.57 -25.83 7.28
N SER A 133 19.29 -25.74 6.93
CA SER A 133 18.24 -26.61 7.47
C SER A 133 17.14 -26.91 6.44
N GLN A 134 16.81 -28.19 6.27
CA GLN A 134 15.76 -28.61 5.34
C GLN A 134 14.37 -28.09 5.69
N TRP A 135 14.10 -27.82 6.98
CA TRP A 135 12.78 -27.40 7.46
C TRP A 135 12.79 -26.02 8.14
N GLY A 136 13.97 -25.55 8.58
CA GLY A 136 14.11 -24.34 9.41
C GLY A 136 13.61 -23.06 8.73
N ALA A 137 13.83 -22.95 7.41
CA ALA A 137 13.35 -21.82 6.61
C ALA A 137 11.81 -21.67 6.71
N TYR A 138 11.08 -22.78 6.59
CA TYR A 138 9.63 -22.78 6.60
C TYR A 138 9.06 -22.45 7.98
N LEU A 139 9.67 -22.95 9.06
CA LEU A 139 9.28 -22.57 10.41
C LEU A 139 9.51 -21.08 10.67
N PHE A 140 10.65 -20.53 10.24
CA PHE A 140 10.94 -19.10 10.37
C PHE A 140 9.88 -18.25 9.66
N PHE A 141 9.56 -18.55 8.39
CA PHE A 141 8.53 -17.83 7.65
C PHE A 141 7.13 -18.02 8.23
N ALA A 142 6.81 -19.19 8.79
CA ALA A 142 5.56 -19.42 9.49
C ALA A 142 5.42 -18.50 10.71
N VAL A 143 6.43 -18.47 11.57
CA VAL A 143 6.45 -17.61 12.77
C VAL A 143 6.34 -16.14 12.38
N MET A 144 7.10 -15.70 11.38
CA MET A 144 7.00 -14.31 10.87
C MET A 144 5.59 -13.96 10.41
N ASN A 145 4.89 -14.85 9.71
CA ASN A 145 3.50 -14.63 9.31
C ASN A 145 2.57 -14.49 10.53
N PHE A 146 2.72 -15.35 11.54
CA PHE A 146 1.90 -15.26 12.75
C PHE A 146 2.21 -14.05 13.62
N VAL A 147 3.45 -13.55 13.62
CA VAL A 147 3.82 -12.29 14.29
C VAL A 147 3.17 -11.09 13.61
N TRP A 148 2.96 -11.14 12.28
CA TRP A 148 2.23 -10.09 11.57
C TRP A 148 0.74 -10.04 11.89
N VAL A 149 0.11 -11.17 12.27
CA VAL A 149 -1.32 -11.23 12.61
C VAL A 149 -1.74 -10.23 13.69
N PRO A 150 -1.12 -10.18 14.90
CA PRO A 150 -1.49 -9.19 15.91
C PRO A 150 -1.19 -7.75 15.46
N ILE A 151 -0.12 -7.53 14.69
CA ILE A 151 0.21 -6.20 14.15
C ILE A 151 -0.91 -5.72 13.22
N ILE A 152 -1.33 -6.55 12.28
CA ILE A 152 -2.44 -6.26 11.37
C ILE A 152 -3.73 -6.04 12.19
N TYR A 153 -3.98 -6.89 13.19
CA TYR A 153 -5.20 -6.79 13.99
C TYR A 153 -5.29 -5.47 14.77
N PHE A 154 -4.22 -5.00 15.39
CA PHE A 154 -4.22 -3.80 16.25
C PHE A 154 -3.84 -2.49 15.54
N PHE A 155 -3.16 -2.52 14.40
CA PHE A 155 -2.66 -1.30 13.76
C PHE A 155 -3.35 -0.96 12.44
N TYR A 156 -4.03 -1.91 11.76
CA TYR A 156 -4.61 -1.66 10.45
C TYR A 156 -6.09 -1.23 10.58
N PRO A 157 -6.45 0.03 10.33
CA PRO A 157 -7.84 0.42 10.13
C PRO A 157 -8.43 -0.17 8.85
N GLU A 158 -9.74 -0.42 8.87
CA GLU A 158 -10.48 -0.84 7.68
C GLU A 158 -10.79 0.39 6.80
N THR A 159 -10.46 0.29 5.51
CA THR A 159 -10.58 1.37 4.52
C THR A 159 -11.75 1.16 3.55
N LYS A 160 -12.44 0.02 3.61
CA LYS A 160 -13.56 -0.31 2.73
C LYS A 160 -14.69 0.75 2.78
N GLN A 161 -15.05 1.26 1.59
CA GLN A 161 -16.17 2.20 1.39
C GLN A 161 -16.06 3.47 2.23
N ARG A 162 -14.84 3.97 2.45
CA ARG A 162 -14.54 5.26 3.07
C ARG A 162 -13.87 6.16 2.04
N THR A 163 -14.13 7.46 2.10
CA THR A 163 -13.36 8.42 1.28
C THR A 163 -12.00 8.70 1.93
N LEU A 164 -11.06 9.26 1.17
CA LEU A 164 -9.72 9.56 1.67
C LEU A 164 -9.77 10.59 2.81
N GLU A 165 -10.66 11.56 2.68
CA GLU A 165 -10.96 12.60 3.66
C GLU A 165 -11.52 12.03 4.97
N GLU A 166 -12.36 11.01 4.85
CA GLU A 166 -12.93 10.31 6.01
C GLU A 166 -11.86 9.50 6.76
N ILE A 167 -10.89 8.92 6.03
CA ILE A 167 -9.72 8.26 6.62
C ILE A 167 -8.84 9.27 7.37
N ASP A 168 -8.59 10.45 6.78
CA ASP A 168 -7.84 11.52 7.45
C ASP A 168 -8.53 11.95 8.76
N LEU A 169 -9.87 12.05 8.76
CA LEU A 169 -10.66 12.35 9.96
C LEU A 169 -10.60 11.23 11.01
N ILE A 170 -10.58 9.95 10.60
CA ILE A 170 -10.39 8.81 11.51
C ILE A 170 -9.04 8.91 12.21
N PHE A 171 -7.96 9.24 11.48
CA PHE A 171 -6.64 9.42 12.08
C PHE A 171 -6.58 10.65 13.00
N ALA A 172 -7.27 11.74 12.65
CA ALA A 172 -7.37 12.93 13.49
C ALA A 172 -8.08 12.63 14.83
N LYS A 173 -9.25 11.99 14.78
CA LYS A 173 -10.00 11.59 15.99
C LYS A 173 -9.23 10.55 16.81
N ALA A 174 -8.53 9.63 16.17
CA ALA A 174 -7.65 8.68 16.86
C ALA A 174 -6.54 9.37 17.65
N TYR A 175 -5.95 10.44 17.09
CA TYR A 175 -4.95 11.25 17.75
C TYR A 175 -5.53 12.06 18.92
N GLU A 176 -6.67 12.74 18.72
CA GLU A 176 -7.34 13.51 19.79
C GLU A 176 -7.79 12.64 20.96
N GLU A 177 -8.37 11.47 20.67
CA GLU A 177 -8.92 10.57 21.69
C GLU A 177 -7.87 9.60 22.28
N ASN A 178 -6.62 9.63 21.82
CA ASN A 178 -5.57 8.67 22.18
C ASN A 178 -6.01 7.20 22.00
N LYS A 179 -6.76 6.92 20.94
CA LYS A 179 -7.25 5.57 20.60
C LYS A 179 -6.53 5.05 19.35
N PHE A 180 -6.47 3.73 19.21
CA PHE A 180 -5.96 3.14 17.98
C PHE A 180 -6.91 3.42 16.80
N ALA A 181 -6.34 3.77 15.65
CA ALA A 181 -7.09 4.09 14.43
C ALA A 181 -8.07 2.99 14.01
N PHE A 182 -7.74 1.71 14.22
CA PHE A 182 -8.66 0.61 13.89
C PHE A 182 -9.96 0.63 14.70
N ARG A 183 -9.92 1.10 15.95
CA ARG A 183 -11.09 1.18 16.83
C ARG A 183 -11.97 2.35 16.40
N VAL A 184 -11.36 3.50 16.16
CA VAL A 184 -12.08 4.68 15.65
C VAL A 184 -12.72 4.39 14.27
N ALA A 185 -12.01 3.72 13.37
CA ALA A 185 -12.54 3.31 12.06
C ALA A 185 -13.77 2.38 12.17
N ASN A 186 -13.82 1.56 13.21
CA ASN A 186 -14.93 0.64 13.48
C ASN A 186 -16.14 1.35 14.12
N ASP A 187 -15.89 2.30 15.02
CA ASP A 187 -16.93 2.97 15.81
C ASP A 187 -17.57 4.15 15.05
N MET A 188 -16.84 4.75 14.11
CA MET A 188 -17.30 5.94 13.38
C MET A 188 -18.36 5.57 12.31
N PRO A 189 -19.54 6.18 12.29
CA PRO A 189 -20.50 5.97 11.21
C PRO A 189 -19.94 6.50 9.87
N LYS A 190 -20.44 5.98 8.75
CA LYS A 190 -20.05 6.49 7.42
C LYS A 190 -20.70 7.85 7.20
N LEU A 191 -19.87 8.86 6.93
CA LEU A 191 -20.33 10.24 6.76
C LEU A 191 -20.66 10.54 5.29
N SER A 192 -21.65 11.40 5.06
CA SER A 192 -21.89 11.99 3.74
C SER A 192 -20.79 13.01 3.41
N ALA A 193 -20.53 13.24 2.11
CA ALA A 193 -19.52 14.20 1.65
C ALA A 193 -19.67 15.60 2.26
N GLY A 194 -20.91 16.06 2.48
CA GLY A 194 -21.18 17.36 3.13
C GLY A 194 -20.84 17.38 4.62
N GLU A 195 -21.02 16.27 5.33
CA GLU A 195 -20.71 16.13 6.75
C GLU A 195 -19.19 16.04 6.96
N ILE A 196 -18.48 15.33 6.07
CA ILE A 196 -17.02 15.24 6.07
C ILE A 196 -16.40 16.63 5.97
N GLY A 197 -16.87 17.47 5.05
CA GLY A 197 -16.39 18.85 4.91
C GLY A 197 -16.58 19.68 6.18
N SER A 198 -17.71 19.51 6.87
CA SER A 198 -17.98 20.21 8.14
C SER A 198 -17.11 19.72 9.30
N GLU A 199 -16.83 18.41 9.38
CA GLU A 199 -16.01 17.82 10.43
C GLU A 199 -14.51 18.10 10.22
N LEU A 200 -14.04 18.12 8.96
CA LEU A 200 -12.69 18.56 8.61
C LEU A 200 -12.45 20.03 8.96
N ALA A 201 -13.46 20.89 8.77
CA ALA A 201 -13.38 22.29 9.18
C ALA A 201 -13.26 22.45 10.71
N LYS A 202 -13.91 21.58 11.49
CA LYS A 202 -13.80 21.57 12.97
C LYS A 202 -12.45 21.06 13.47
N THR A 203 -11.87 20.06 12.79
CA THR A 203 -10.55 19.48 13.14
C THR A 203 -9.38 20.26 12.56
N GLY A 204 -9.62 21.35 11.83
CA GLY A 204 -8.58 22.20 11.23
C GLY A 204 -7.85 21.54 10.04
N LEU A 205 -8.40 20.45 9.49
CA LEU A 205 -7.87 19.70 8.35
C LEU A 205 -8.43 20.19 7.00
N THR A 206 -9.02 21.39 6.95
CA THR A 206 -9.51 21.97 5.70
C THR A 206 -8.41 22.01 4.67
N THR A 207 -8.62 21.30 3.56
CA THR A 207 -7.89 21.51 2.32
C THR A 207 -8.06 22.98 1.96
N THR A 208 -7.00 23.77 2.14
CA THR A 208 -6.94 25.15 1.69
C THR A 208 -6.98 25.16 0.16
N THR A 209 -8.16 24.96 -0.44
CA THR A 209 -8.45 25.50 -1.76
C THR A 209 -8.73 26.99 -1.56
N SER A 210 -7.71 27.73 -1.15
CA SER A 210 -7.71 29.20 -1.21
C SER A 210 -6.35 29.63 -1.70
N LYS A 211 -6.27 29.82 -3.02
CA LYS A 211 -6.15 31.18 -3.55
C LYS A 211 -6.77 31.20 -4.94
N ASN A 212 -7.97 31.75 -5.03
CA ASN A 212 -8.38 32.44 -6.24
C ASN A 212 -7.40 33.62 -6.39
N PRO A 213 -6.62 33.76 -7.47
CA PRO A 213 -5.65 34.86 -7.61
C PRO A 213 -6.31 36.24 -7.77
N ASP A 214 -7.62 36.32 -8.00
CA ASP A 214 -8.25 37.52 -8.55
C ASP A 214 -8.86 38.48 -7.51
N SER A 215 -8.78 38.21 -6.21
CA SER A 215 -9.27 39.16 -5.19
C SER A 215 -8.20 40.12 -4.64
N ASP A 216 -6.92 39.90 -4.97
CA ASP A 216 -5.80 40.72 -4.44
C ASP A 216 -5.42 41.89 -5.38
N VAL A 217 -6.07 42.03 -6.56
CA VAL A 217 -5.74 43.08 -7.55
C VAL A 217 -6.63 44.33 -7.43
N GLU A 218 -7.86 44.23 -6.93
CA GLU A 218 -8.76 45.39 -6.83
C GLU A 218 -8.56 46.27 -5.58
N GLN A 219 -7.85 45.80 -4.56
CA GLN A 219 -7.60 46.62 -3.36
C GLN A 219 -6.31 47.47 -3.43
N HIS A 220 -5.43 47.23 -4.39
CA HIS A 220 -4.21 48.04 -4.55
C HIS A 220 -4.29 49.15 -5.60
N THR A 221 -5.31 49.17 -6.46
CA THR A 221 -5.50 50.18 -7.52
C THR A 221 -6.43 51.33 -7.15
N ALA A 222 -7.18 51.24 -6.05
CA ALA A 222 -8.12 52.29 -5.60
C ALA A 222 -7.47 53.41 -4.75
N GLY A 223 -6.16 53.34 -4.49
CA GLY A 223 -5.47 54.24 -3.55
C GLY A 223 -4.53 55.30 -4.15
N ALA A 224 -4.47 55.45 -5.47
CA ALA A 224 -3.44 56.30 -6.11
C ALA A 224 -3.97 57.19 -7.26
N ALA A 225 -5.18 57.74 -7.11
CA ALA A 225 -5.70 58.74 -8.05
C ALA A 225 -6.23 59.96 -7.29
N GLU A 226 -5.35 60.89 -6.92
CA GLU A 226 -5.70 62.30 -6.78
C GLU A 226 -4.42 63.17 -6.66
N GLY A 227 -4.15 64.02 -7.65
CA GLY A 227 -3.18 65.11 -7.51
C GLY A 227 -2.36 65.48 -8.75
N THR A 228 -2.93 66.39 -9.57
CA THR A 228 -2.23 67.54 -10.18
C THR A 228 -1.54 67.35 -11.55
N GLU A 229 -2.26 67.74 -12.61
CA GLU A 229 -1.75 68.40 -13.83
C GLU A 229 -1.23 69.83 -13.51
N PRO A 230 -0.32 70.49 -14.29
CA PRO A 230 -0.57 70.76 -15.73
C PRO A 230 0.63 71.00 -16.69
N ASN A 231 0.31 70.90 -18.00
CA ASN A 231 0.72 71.68 -19.19
C ASN A 231 2.19 71.80 -19.69
N SER A 232 2.31 71.53 -21.01
CA SER A 232 2.78 72.40 -22.11
C SER A 232 4.05 72.04 -22.92
N GLU A 233 3.86 72.10 -24.25
CA GLU A 233 4.81 72.35 -25.37
C GLU A 233 5.68 71.21 -25.98
N GLY A 234 5.51 70.99 -27.31
CA GLY A 234 6.45 70.26 -28.21
C GLY A 234 7.61 71.17 -28.68
N PRO A 235 8.38 70.90 -29.78
CA PRO A 235 8.14 69.98 -30.91
C PRO A 235 9.37 69.20 -31.51
N SER A 236 9.10 68.34 -32.51
CA SER A 236 9.90 67.96 -33.73
C SER A 236 11.34 67.36 -33.67
N THR A 237 11.47 66.10 -34.17
CA THR A 237 12.44 65.42 -35.12
C THR A 237 13.83 66.04 -35.50
N PRO A 238 14.82 65.38 -36.19
CA PRO A 238 14.92 63.99 -36.78
C PRO A 238 16.31 63.27 -36.70
N SER A 239 16.40 62.06 -37.30
CA SER A 239 17.60 61.38 -37.90
C SER A 239 18.71 60.89 -36.94
N SER A 240 19.55 59.88 -37.16
CA SER A 240 19.91 58.97 -38.27
C SER A 240 20.97 57.99 -37.72
N HIS A 241 21.11 56.81 -38.34
CA HIS A 241 22.33 55.97 -38.47
C HIS A 241 23.21 55.65 -37.24
N GLU A 242 23.42 54.36 -36.93
CA GLU A 242 24.72 53.68 -37.18
C GLU A 242 24.68 52.17 -36.88
N ASN A 243 25.55 51.45 -37.58
CA ASN A 243 25.66 50.00 -37.71
C ASN A 243 26.39 49.34 -36.53
N LEU A 244 26.02 48.10 -36.19
CA LEU A 244 26.79 46.85 -36.38
C LEU A 244 26.10 45.68 -35.68
#